data_AF-A0A957JKT4-F1
#
_entry.id   AF-A0A957JKT4-F1
#
_cell.length_a   1.000
_cell.length_b   1.000
_cell.length_c   1.000
_cell.angle_alpha   90.00
_cell.angle_beta   90.00
_cell.angle_gamma   90.00
#
_symmetry.space_group_name_H-M   'P 1'
#
loop_
_entity.id
_entity.type
_entity.pdbx_description
1 polymer ?
#
loop_
_entity_poly.entity_id
_entity_poly.type
_entity_poly.pdbx_seq_one_letter_code
_entity_poly.pdbx_strand_id
1 'polypeptide(L)'
;MLEFEGECVGCERWETLDDLGMCAECAAKFDRDLIRQRAWDYAASAFGCDPKAYEALRQWVIDQHGPAYELLAPPAAEKHKRRRRR
;
A
#
# COMPACT_ATOMS: atom_id res chain seq x y z
N MET A 1 -8.43 -17.04 6.70
CA MET A 1 -7.49 -16.04 7.24
C MET A 1 -7.25 -16.43 8.68
N LEU A 2 -6.00 -16.52 9.11
CA LEU A 2 -5.69 -16.71 10.52
C LEU A 2 -5.72 -15.32 11.15
N GLU A 3 -6.57 -15.13 12.15
CA GLU A 3 -6.70 -13.90 12.90
C GLU A 3 -6.18 -14.14 14.32
N PHE A 4 -5.51 -13.16 14.91
CA PHE A 4 -5.02 -13.24 16.29
C PHE A 4 -5.12 -11.88 16.99
N GLU A 5 -5.12 -11.86 18.32
CA GLU A 5 -5.08 -10.61 19.07
C GLU A 5 -3.64 -10.16 19.33
N GLY A 6 -3.38 -8.87 19.15
CA GLY A 6 -2.08 -8.27 19.41
C GLY A 6 -2.06 -6.78 19.13
N GLU A 7 -0.87 -6.18 19.24
CA GLU A 7 -0.63 -4.78 18.92
C GLU A 7 -0.44 -4.58 17.41
N CYS A 8 -1.29 -3.76 16.79
CA CYS A 8 -1.24 -3.50 15.36
C CYS A 8 0.05 -2.75 14.96
N VAL A 9 0.79 -3.26 13.99
CA VAL A 9 2.05 -2.64 13.53
C VAL A 9 1.88 -1.27 12.88
N GLY A 10 0.66 -0.91 12.48
CA GLY A 10 0.37 0.37 11.80
C GLY A 10 -0.17 1.46 12.72
N CYS A 11 -0.88 1.12 13.79
CA CYS A 11 -1.53 2.10 14.67
C CYS A 11 -1.28 1.88 16.16
N GLU A 12 -0.51 0.85 16.53
CA GLU A 12 -0.06 0.56 17.91
C GLU A 12 -1.23 0.30 18.89
N ARG A 13 -2.41 -0.04 18.36
CA ARG A 13 -3.58 -0.41 19.17
C ARG A 13 -3.67 -1.91 19.31
N TRP A 14 -4.11 -2.36 20.48
CA TRP A 14 -4.41 -3.77 20.73
C TRP A 14 -5.76 -4.14 20.11
N GLU A 15 -5.74 -4.92 19.03
CA GLU A 15 -6.91 -5.28 18.23
C GLU A 15 -6.77 -6.72 17.66
N THR A 16 -7.80 -7.18 16.94
CA THR A 16 -7.70 -8.37 16.10
C THR A 16 -6.92 -8.04 14.84
N LEU A 17 -5.90 -8.85 14.55
CA LEU A 17 -4.92 -8.64 13.49
C LEU A 17 -5.00 -9.75 12.44
N ASP A 18 -4.66 -9.38 11.21
CA ASP A 18 -4.41 -10.30 10.10
C ASP A 18 -3.02 -10.97 10.21
N ASP A 19 -2.67 -11.78 9.21
CA ASP A 19 -1.38 -12.49 9.14
C ASP A 19 -0.17 -11.57 8.92
N LEU A 20 -0.39 -10.29 8.59
CA LEU A 20 0.65 -9.25 8.55
C LEU A 20 0.77 -8.48 9.87
N GLY A 21 -0.05 -8.81 10.88
CA GLY A 21 -0.08 -8.11 12.16
C GLY A 21 -0.75 -6.73 12.08
N MET A 22 -1.65 -6.53 11.11
CA MET A 22 -2.40 -5.28 10.95
C MET A 22 -3.86 -5.47 11.33
N CYS A 23 -4.45 -4.46 11.98
CA CYS A 23 -5.90 -4.38 12.09
C CYS A 23 -6.52 -4.05 10.73
N ALA A 24 -7.81 -4.34 10.55
CA ALA A 24 -8.49 -4.18 9.27
C ALA A 24 -8.37 -2.76 8.66
N GLU A 25 -8.39 -1.73 9.49
CA GLU A 25 -8.23 -0.34 9.04
C GLU A 25 -6.82 -0.07 8.48
N CYS A 26 -5.79 -0.57 9.18
CA CYS A 26 -4.40 -0.43 8.73
C CYS A 26 -4.11 -1.29 7.50
N ALA A 27 -4.65 -2.50 7.43
CA ALA A 27 -4.53 -3.36 6.25
C ALA A 27 -5.12 -2.67 5.00
N ALA A 28 -6.29 -2.03 5.14
CA ALA A 28 -6.92 -1.27 4.06
C ALA A 28 -6.12 -0.02 3.65
N LYS A 29 -5.46 0.67 4.59
CA LYS A 29 -4.54 1.79 4.29
C LYS A 29 -3.31 1.30 3.54
N PHE A 30 -2.73 0.19 3.99
CA PHE A 30 -1.54 -0.41 3.40
C PHE A 30 -1.79 -0.87 1.96
N ASP A 31 -2.91 -1.55 1.71
CA ASP A 31 -3.30 -1.97 0.37
C ASP A 31 -3.49 -0.80 -0.60
N ARG A 32 -4.15 0.28 -0.16
CA ARG A 32 -4.29 1.52 -0.94
C ARG A 32 -2.94 2.17 -1.26
N ASP A 33 -2.00 2.16 -0.31
CA ASP A 33 -0.66 2.67 -0.55
C ASP A 33 0.12 1.82 -1.56
N LEU A 34 0.01 0.49 -1.51
CA LEU A 34 0.61 -0.40 -2.50
C LEU A 34 0.05 -0.12 -3.91
N ILE A 35 -1.26 0.07 -4.03
CA ILE A 35 -1.91 0.51 -5.27
C ILE A 35 -1.34 1.86 -5.75
N ARG A 36 -1.21 2.86 -4.86
CA ARG A 36 -0.63 4.17 -5.20
C ARG A 36 0.80 4.06 -5.71
N GLN A 37 1.60 3.14 -5.15
CA GLN A 37 2.98 2.84 -5.56
C GLN A 37 3.09 1.95 -6.80
N ARG A 38 1.97 1.42 -7.33
CA ARG A 38 1.94 0.41 -8.40
C ARG A 38 2.62 -0.91 -8.01
N ALA A 39 2.61 -1.24 -6.72
CA ALA A 39 3.13 -2.50 -6.18
C ALA A 39 2.06 -3.61 -6.33
N TRP A 40 1.64 -3.89 -7.56
CA TRP A 40 0.47 -4.73 -7.87
C TRP A 40 0.58 -6.15 -7.30
N ASP A 41 1.78 -6.73 -7.34
CA ASP A 41 2.02 -8.10 -6.88
C ASP A 41 1.84 -8.27 -5.36
N TYR A 42 1.77 -7.16 -4.62
CA TYR A 42 1.62 -7.14 -3.16
C TYR A 42 0.26 -6.60 -2.69
N ALA A 43 -0.50 -5.94 -3.57
CA ALA A 43 -1.80 -5.37 -3.24
C ALA A 43 -2.88 -6.45 -3.27
N ALA A 44 -3.52 -6.70 -2.13
CA ALA A 44 -4.65 -7.62 -2.02
C ALA A 44 -5.79 -7.24 -2.99
N SER A 45 -6.08 -5.95 -3.17
CA SER A 45 -7.11 -5.49 -4.11
C SER A 45 -6.73 -5.63 -5.59
N ALA A 46 -5.44 -5.82 -5.91
CA ALA A 46 -5.00 -6.14 -7.27
C ALA A 46 -5.07 -7.65 -7.55
N PHE A 47 -5.19 -8.49 -6.52
CA PHE A 47 -5.29 -9.94 -6.68
C PHE A 47 -6.54 -10.33 -7.46
N GLY A 48 -6.35 -10.95 -8.63
CA GLY A 48 -7.44 -11.34 -9.53
C GLY A 48 -7.98 -10.21 -10.41
N CYS A 49 -7.42 -9.00 -10.31
CA CYS A 49 -7.73 -7.90 -11.23
C CYS A 49 -6.96 -8.09 -12.54
N ASP A 50 -7.59 -7.82 -13.69
CA ASP A 50 -6.88 -7.83 -14.98
C ASP A 50 -5.81 -6.73 -14.98
N PRO A 51 -4.55 -7.01 -15.39
CA PRO A 51 -3.50 -5.99 -15.43
C PRO A 51 -3.84 -4.72 -16.21
N LYS A 52 -4.75 -4.80 -17.20
CA LYS A 52 -5.24 -3.64 -17.94
C LYS A 52 -6.08 -2.68 -17.08
N ALA A 53 -6.63 -3.16 -15.96
CA ALA A 53 -7.46 -2.38 -15.05
C ALA A 53 -6.68 -1.77 -13.88
N TYR A 54 -5.39 -2.09 -13.70
CA TYR A 54 -4.59 -1.61 -12.56
C TYR A 54 -4.52 -0.09 -12.44
N GLU A 55 -4.32 0.64 -13.55
CA GLU A 55 -4.29 2.10 -13.50
C GLU A 55 -5.67 2.70 -13.22
N ALA A 56 -6.75 2.06 -13.68
CA ALA A 56 -8.12 2.47 -13.35
C ALA A 56 -8.41 2.26 -11.85
N LEU A 57 -7.99 1.12 -11.29
CA LEU A 57 -8.06 0.84 -9.86
C LEU A 57 -7.28 1.88 -9.05
N ARG A 58 -6.07 2.23 -9.48
CA ARG A 58 -5.27 3.26 -8.81
C ARG A 58 -5.90 4.64 -8.90
N GLN A 59 -6.45 5.02 -10.05
CA GLN A 59 -7.16 6.28 -10.18
C GLN A 59 -8.36 6.32 -9.25
N TRP A 60 -9.14 5.24 -9.17
CA TRP A 60 -10.26 5.13 -8.25
C TRP A 60 -9.84 5.28 -6.78
N VAL A 61 -8.74 4.64 -6.36
CA VAL A 61 -8.20 4.82 -4.99
C VAL A 61 -7.81 6.27 -4.72
N ILE A 62 -7.18 6.94 -5.69
CA ILE A 62 -6.80 8.36 -5.56
C ILE A 62 -8.03 9.26 -5.47
N ASP A 63 -9.06 8.99 -6.27
CA ASP A 63 -10.29 9.79 -6.28
C ASP A 63 -11.06 9.65 -4.96
N GLN A 64 -11.08 8.46 -4.36
CA GLN A 64 -11.79 8.20 -3.10
C GLN A 64 -11.01 8.64 -1.85
N HIS A 65 -9.68 8.52 -1.86
CA HIS A 65 -8.85 8.63 -0.65
C HIS A 65 -7.72 9.64 -0.75
N GLY A 66 -7.57 10.29 -1.91
CA GLY A 66 -6.49 11.23 -2.18
C GLY A 66 -5.17 10.56 -2.59
N PRO A 67 -4.23 11.37 -3.12
CA PRO A 67 -2.98 10.88 -3.68
C PRO A 67 -1.88 10.63 -2.64
N ALA A 68 -2.06 11.13 -1.40
CA ALA A 68 -1.07 10.99 -0.34
C ALA A 68 -1.05 9.56 0.21
N TYR A 69 0.14 9.10 0.62
CA TYR A 69 0.29 7.85 1.33
C TYR A 69 -0.18 7.98 2.77
N GLU A 70 -0.76 6.91 3.32
CA GLU A 70 -1.37 6.90 4.66
C GLU A 70 -0.51 6.18 5.69
N LEU A 71 0.16 5.08 5.31
CA LEU A 71 1.03 4.27 6.16
C LEU A 71 2.46 4.17 5.62
N LEU A 72 2.62 4.12 4.29
CA LEU A 72 3.94 4.00 3.68
C LEU A 72 4.61 5.36 3.50
N ALA A 73 5.92 5.40 3.70
CA ALA A 73 6.70 6.53 3.24
C ALA A 73 6.63 6.61 1.70
N PRO A 74 6.55 7.81 1.12
CA PRO A 74 6.65 7.96 -0.33
C PRO A 74 7.98 7.37 -0.82
N PRO A 75 8.01 6.74 -2.01
CA PRO A 75 9.23 6.16 -2.55
C PRO A 75 10.30 7.25 -2.66
N ALA A 76 11.53 6.91 -2.23
CA ALA A 76 12.65 7.83 -2.34
C ALA A 76 12.81 8.26 -3.80
N ALA A 77 12.84 9.57 -4.04
CA ALA A 77 13.10 10.10 -5.38
C ALA A 77 14.44 9.55 -5.88
N GLU A 78 14.43 8.84 -7.00
CA GLU A 78 15.64 8.38 -7.67
C GLU A 78 16.55 9.59 -7.91
N LYS A 79 17.67 9.65 -7.20
CA LYS A 79 18.70 10.66 -7.45
C LYS A 79 19.32 10.33 -8.80
N HIS A 80 18.87 11.00 -9.87
CA HIS A 80 19.51 10.91 -11.18
C HIS A 80 21.01 11.20 -11.02
N LYS A 81 21.82 10.14 -11.12
CA LYS A 81 23.28 10.26 -11.16
C LYS A 81 23.61 11.08 -12.39
N ARG A 82 23.93 12.37 -12.21
CA ARG A 82 24.49 13.21 -13.28
C ARG A 82 25.74 12.51 -13.78
N ARG A 83 25.69 11.92 -14.97
CA ARG A 83 26.87 11.37 -15.65
C ARG A 83 27.89 12.51 -15.73
N ARG A 84 28.96 12.45 -14.92
CA ARG A 84 30.13 13.31 -15.12
C ARG A 84 30.67 12.98 -16.50
N ARG A 85 30.58 13.93 -17.44
CA ARG A 85 31.32 13.84 -18.70
C ARG A 85 32.81 13.89 -18.33
N ARG A 86 33.54 12.96 -18.96
CA ARG A 86 34.93 12.61 -18.74
C ARG A 86 35.87 13.77 -19.08
#